data_AF-A0A6H1K6U9-F1
#
_entry.id   AF-A0A6H1K6U9-F1
#
_cell.length_a   1.000
_cell.length_b   1.000
_cell.length_c   1.000
_cell.angle_alpha   90.00
_cell.angle_beta   90.00
_cell.angle_gamma   90.00
#
_symmetry.space_group_name_H-M   'P 1'
#
loop_
_entity.id
_entity.type
_entity.pdbx_description
1 polymer ?
#
loop_
_entity_poly.entity_id
_entity_poly.type
_entity_poly.pdbx_seq_one_letter_code
_entity_poly.pdbx_strand_id
1 'polypeptide(L)'
;MADHQASSLTLPSAPASVRTARSHALAVLAEWGLPADSVLADSLRLIVSELATNAVVHTFGRSPDFTVELRLERDEQLRVGITDSHPRRPRRLPAAVQQDNGRGLVIIRCLAAEAGGRLTVVPTASGGKTVWITLPWQNPVR
;
A
#
# COMPACT_ATOMS: atom_id res chain seq x y z
N MET A 1 24.65 7.29 -10.64
CA MET A 1 23.61 7.91 -9.79
C MET A 1 22.54 6.84 -9.65
N ALA A 2 22.19 6.44 -8.43
CA ALA A 2 21.14 5.42 -8.26
C ALA A 2 19.81 6.08 -8.62
N ASP A 3 19.17 5.61 -9.69
CA ASP A 3 17.84 6.10 -10.04
C ASP A 3 16.90 5.77 -8.88
N HIS A 4 16.27 6.83 -8.36
CA HIS A 4 15.24 6.74 -7.35
C HIS A 4 13.98 7.35 -7.96
N GLN A 5 12.98 6.51 -8.18
CA GLN A 5 11.68 6.98 -8.64
C GLN A 5 10.75 7.05 -7.43
N ALA A 6 10.00 8.14 -7.32
CA ALA A 6 9.03 8.32 -6.26
C ALA A 6 7.78 9.01 -6.80
N SER A 7 6.63 8.62 -6.26
CA SER A 7 5.35 9.26 -6.56
C SER A 7 4.50 9.28 -5.30
N SER A 8 3.71 10.34 -5.13
CA SER A 8 2.82 10.48 -3.98
C SER A 8 1.51 11.15 -4.36
N LEU A 9 0.41 10.67 -3.79
CA LEU A 9 -0.92 11.23 -3.99
C LEU A 9 -1.70 11.25 -2.67
N THR A 10 -2.14 12.44 -2.26
CA THR A 10 -3.04 12.61 -1.11
C THR A 10 -4.48 12.67 -1.57
N LEU A 11 -5.35 11.90 -0.90
CA LEU A 11 -6.76 11.76 -1.24
C LEU A 11 -7.63 11.92 0.01
N PRO A 12 -8.86 12.41 -0.13
CA PRO A 12 -9.80 12.45 0.99
C PRO A 12 -10.12 11.03 1.46
N SER A 13 -10.41 10.85 2.75
CA SER A 13 -10.83 9.58 3.35
C SER A 13 -12.27 9.20 2.97
N ALA A 14 -12.48 8.91 1.69
CA ALA A 14 -13.77 8.56 1.10
C ALA A 14 -13.68 7.23 0.33
N PRO A 15 -14.77 6.44 0.26
CA PRO A 15 -14.76 5.17 -0.49
C PRO A 15 -14.31 5.28 -1.95
N ALA A 16 -14.66 6.38 -2.63
CA ALA A 16 -14.24 6.64 -4.01
C ALA A 16 -12.71 6.76 -4.15
N SER A 17 -12.02 7.25 -3.12
CA SER A 17 -10.57 7.42 -3.11
C SER A 17 -9.80 6.11 -3.17
N VAL A 18 -10.40 4.98 -2.76
CA VAL A 18 -9.77 3.65 -2.87
C VAL A 18 -9.50 3.31 -4.34
N ARG A 19 -10.49 3.58 -5.21
CA ARG A 19 -10.33 3.37 -6.66
C ARG A 19 -9.25 4.28 -7.22
N THR A 20 -9.26 5.57 -6.83
CA THR A 20 -8.27 6.56 -7.30
C THR A 20 -6.85 6.21 -6.85
N ALA A 21 -6.66 5.81 -5.60
CA ALA A 21 -5.39 5.35 -5.04
C ALA A 21 -4.81 4.19 -5.86
N ARG A 22 -5.66 3.19 -6.15
CA ARG A 22 -5.27 2.02 -6.96
C ARG A 22 -4.92 2.38 -8.40
N SER A 23 -5.74 3.21 -9.05
CA SER A 23 -5.47 3.65 -10.42
C SER A 23 -4.17 4.45 -10.52
N HIS A 24 -3.95 5.37 -9.57
CA HIS A 24 -2.70 6.13 -9.48
C HIS A 24 -1.49 5.21 -9.33
N ALA A 25 -1.55 4.27 -8.37
CA ALA A 25 -0.43 3.38 -8.12
C ALA A 25 -0.07 2.54 -9.35
N LEU A 26 -1.07 1.95 -10.02
CA LEU A 26 -0.85 1.13 -11.22
C LEU A 26 -0.34 1.94 -12.42
N ALA A 27 -0.81 3.18 -12.59
CA ALA A 27 -0.30 4.06 -13.64
C ALA A 27 1.19 4.37 -13.44
N VAL A 28 1.58 4.75 -12.21
CA VAL A 28 2.98 5.01 -11.86
C VAL A 28 3.85 3.76 -12.05
N LEU A 29 3.36 2.59 -11.62
CA LEU A 29 4.12 1.34 -11.76
C LEU A 29 4.30 0.96 -13.24
N ALA A 30 3.31 1.22 -14.09
CA ALA A 30 3.43 1.01 -15.53
C ALA A 30 4.43 2.00 -16.16
N GLU A 31 4.45 3.26 -15.73
CA GLU A 31 5.47 4.24 -16.13
C GLU A 31 6.89 3.82 -15.71
N TRP A 32 7.02 3.08 -14.60
CA TRP A 32 8.29 2.50 -14.13
C TRP A 32 8.62 1.15 -14.80
N GLY A 33 7.80 0.70 -15.75
CA GLY A 33 8.06 -0.47 -16.57
C GLY A 33 7.46 -1.78 -16.05
N LEU A 34 6.59 -1.76 -15.04
CA LEU A 34 5.89 -2.97 -14.59
C LEU A 34 4.79 -3.37 -15.58
N PRO A 35 4.83 -4.59 -16.16
CA PRO A 35 3.75 -5.07 -17.02
C PRO A 35 2.44 -5.19 -16.25
N ALA A 36 1.35 -4.70 -16.83
CA ALA A 36 0.04 -4.64 -16.19
C ALA A 36 -0.58 -6.03 -15.92
N ASP A 37 -0.12 -7.06 -16.63
CA ASP A 37 -0.52 -8.47 -16.53
C ASP A 37 0.45 -9.31 -15.66
N SER A 38 1.46 -8.68 -15.05
CA SER A 38 2.38 -9.37 -14.16
C SER A 38 1.72 -9.74 -12.82
N VAL A 39 2.14 -10.86 -12.24
CA VAL A 39 1.73 -11.30 -10.89
C VAL A 39 2.00 -10.23 -9.83
N LEU A 40 3.08 -9.46 -10.00
CA LEU A 40 3.43 -8.35 -9.12
C LEU A 40 2.41 -7.19 -9.25
N ALA A 41 1.96 -6.85 -10.47
CA ALA A 41 0.94 -5.83 -10.67
C ALA A 41 -0.40 -6.22 -10.02
N ASP A 42 -0.81 -7.48 -10.11
CA ASP A 42 -2.02 -7.98 -9.44
C ASP A 42 -1.90 -7.96 -7.92
N SER A 43 -0.74 -8.35 -7.39
CA SER A 43 -0.45 -8.26 -5.96
C SER A 43 -0.51 -6.82 -5.47
N LEU A 44 0.10 -5.88 -6.21
CA LEU A 44 0.10 -4.45 -5.88
C LEU A 44 -1.30 -3.84 -5.97
N ARG A 45 -2.10 -4.25 -6.95
CA ARG A 45 -3.51 -3.86 -7.08
C ARG A 45 -4.30 -4.21 -5.82
N LEU A 46 -4.11 -5.43 -5.30
CA LEU A 46 -4.78 -5.87 -4.08
C LEU A 46 -4.24 -5.14 -2.84
N ILE A 47 -2.92 -5.05 -2.72
CA ILE A 47 -2.24 -4.37 -1.60
C ILE A 47 -2.73 -2.93 -1.45
N VAL A 48 -2.72 -2.15 -2.52
CA VAL A 48 -3.15 -0.74 -2.48
C VAL A 48 -4.63 -0.63 -2.14
N SER A 49 -5.48 -1.50 -2.71
CA SER A 49 -6.91 -1.53 -2.40
C SER A 49 -7.17 -1.75 -0.91
N GLU A 50 -6.52 -2.74 -0.32
CA GLU A 50 -6.72 -3.13 1.07
C GLU A 50 -6.12 -2.11 2.04
N LEU A 51 -4.93 -1.57 1.75
CA LEU A 51 -4.35 -0.52 2.59
C LEU A 51 -5.19 0.76 2.53
N ALA A 52 -5.68 1.15 1.35
CA ALA A 52 -6.50 2.36 1.20
C ALA A 52 -7.87 2.18 1.84
N THR A 53 -8.47 0.99 1.71
CA THR A 53 -9.71 0.64 2.41
C THR A 53 -9.51 0.69 3.93
N ASN A 54 -8.39 0.16 4.43
CA ASN A 54 -8.07 0.25 5.86
C ASN A 54 -7.93 1.69 6.33
N ALA A 55 -7.28 2.56 5.54
CA ALA A 55 -7.21 3.98 5.86
C ALA A 55 -8.64 4.57 5.93
N VAL A 56 -9.42 4.47 4.86
CA VAL A 56 -10.78 5.03 4.80
C VAL A 56 -11.69 4.50 5.92
N VAL A 57 -11.75 3.18 6.13
CA VAL A 57 -12.67 2.54 7.07
C VAL A 57 -12.24 2.74 8.52
N HIS A 58 -10.95 2.59 8.82
CA HIS A 58 -10.48 2.64 10.20
C HIS A 58 -10.12 4.05 10.70
N THR A 59 -10.07 5.03 9.80
CA THR A 59 -9.90 6.45 10.16
C THR A 59 -11.12 7.29 9.84
N PHE A 60 -12.27 6.68 9.51
CA PHE A 60 -13.51 7.39 9.21
C PHE A 60 -13.86 8.40 10.32
N GLY A 61 -14.01 9.67 9.95
CA GLY A 61 -14.27 10.79 10.86
C GLY A 61 -13.09 11.24 11.74
N ARG A 62 -11.88 10.69 11.53
CA ARG A 62 -10.68 10.96 12.36
C ARG A 62 -9.45 11.37 11.56
N SER A 63 -9.31 10.89 10.32
CA SER A 63 -8.33 11.40 9.35
C SER A 63 -9.09 11.94 8.15
N PRO A 64 -8.97 13.24 7.81
CA PRO A 64 -9.68 13.83 6.67
C PRO A 64 -9.16 13.29 5.33
N ASP A 65 -7.90 12.90 5.30
CA ASP A 65 -7.19 12.40 4.12
C ASP A 65 -6.27 11.22 4.46
N PHE A 66 -5.72 10.63 3.40
CA PHE A 66 -4.61 9.69 3.45
C PHE A 66 -3.69 9.92 2.24
N THR A 67 -2.42 9.58 2.38
CA THR A 67 -1.42 9.71 1.31
C THR A 67 -0.96 8.34 0.87
N VAL A 68 -0.97 8.09 -0.44
CA VAL A 68 -0.31 6.95 -1.08
C VAL A 68 1.09 7.38 -1.49
N GLU A 69 2.10 6.61 -1.15
CA GLU A 69 3.49 6.82 -1.55
C GLU A 69 4.03 5.58 -2.26
N LEU A 70 4.64 5.77 -3.42
CA LEU A 70 5.40 4.77 -4.14
C LEU A 70 6.85 5.19 -4.18
N ARG A 71 7.76 4.25 -3.93
CA ARG A 71 9.21 4.48 -4.05
C ARG A 71 9.87 3.26 -4.68
N LEU A 72 10.61 3.46 -5.75
CA LEU A 72 11.50 2.46 -6.32
C LEU A 72 12.95 2.85 -5.97
N GLU A 73 13.60 2.01 -5.19
CA GLU A 73 14.97 2.20 -4.75
C GLU A 73 15.89 1.29 -5.59
N ARG A 74 16.81 1.91 -6.35
CA ARG A 74 17.87 1.24 -7.14
C ARG A 74 17.37 0.23 -8.17
N ASP A 75 16.15 0.39 -8.68
CA ASP A 75 15.48 -0.61 -9.53
C ASP A 75 15.40 -2.03 -8.91
N GLU A 76 15.55 -2.14 -7.59
CA GLU A 76 15.64 -3.44 -6.89
C GLU A 76 14.53 -3.62 -5.86
N GLN A 77 14.03 -2.52 -5.29
CA GLN A 77 13.07 -2.58 -4.19
C GLN A 77 11.96 -1.56 -4.37
N LEU A 78 10.73 -2.07 -4.50
CA LEU A 78 9.53 -1.27 -4.49
C LEU A 78 9.01 -1.14 -3.06
N ARG A 79 8.65 0.08 -2.67
CA ARG A 79 7.95 0.39 -1.43
C ARG A 79 6.64 1.09 -1.74
N VAL A 80 5.57 0.59 -1.13
CA VAL A 80 4.23 1.16 -1.19
C VAL A 80 3.81 1.53 0.22
N GLY A 81 3.57 2.80 0.45
CA GLY A 81 3.17 3.36 1.73
C GLY A 81 1.78 3.93 1.66
N ILE A 82 0.97 3.71 2.70
CA ILE A 82 -0.23 4.51 2.94
C ILE A 82 -0.13 5.16 4.31
N THR A 83 -0.19 6.48 4.31
CA THR A 83 -0.10 7.34 5.49
C THR A 83 -1.47 7.89 5.85
N ASP A 84 -1.86 7.80 7.11
CA ASP A 84 -3.04 8.46 7.66
C ASP A 84 -2.70 9.17 8.99
N SER A 85 -3.50 10.14 9.39
CA SER A 85 -3.25 10.94 10.60
C SER A 85 -3.68 10.27 11.91
N HIS A 86 -4.18 9.02 11.88
CA HIS A 86 -4.66 8.34 13.07
C HIS A 86 -3.61 7.36 13.64
N PRO A 87 -3.19 7.48 14.93
CA PRO A 87 -2.13 6.64 15.50
C PRO A 87 -2.50 5.15 15.64
N ARG A 88 -3.79 4.81 15.48
CA ARG A 88 -4.29 3.45 15.69
C ARG A 88 -3.64 2.49 14.70
N ARG A 89 -2.75 1.62 15.18
CA ARG A 89 -2.16 0.55 14.35
C ARG A 89 -3.26 -0.34 13.76
N PRO A 90 -3.08 -0.87 12.54
CA PRO A 90 -4.00 -1.85 11.99
C PRO A 90 -4.11 -3.03 12.96
N ARG A 91 -5.31 -3.27 13.52
CA ARG A 91 -5.51 -4.38 14.46
C ARG A 91 -5.49 -5.68 13.66
N ARG A 92 -4.68 -6.66 14.09
CA ARG A 92 -4.98 -8.07 13.78
C ARG A 92 -6.36 -8.36 14.39
N LEU A 93 -7.37 -8.58 13.56
CA LEU A 93 -8.65 -9.05 14.06
C LEU A 93 -8.49 -10.52 14.50
N PRO A 94 -9.03 -10.92 15.68
CA PRO A 94 -9.08 -12.32 16.08
C PRO A 94 -9.81 -13.15 15.02
N ALA A 95 -9.45 -14.42 14.90
CA ALA A 95 -9.91 -15.28 13.81
C ALA A 95 -11.45 -15.35 13.67
N ALA A 96 -12.17 -15.20 14.78
CA ALA A 96 -13.63 -15.20 14.85
C ALA A 96 -14.31 -13.96 14.22
N VAL A 97 -13.60 -12.85 14.04
CA VAL A 97 -14.11 -11.58 13.43
C VAL A 97 -13.66 -11.46 11.96
N GLN A 98 -12.94 -12.46 11.43
CA GLN A 98 -12.43 -12.50 10.04
C GLN A 98 -13.49 -12.90 9.00
N GLN A 99 -14.76 -13.05 9.39
CA GLN A 99 -15.81 -13.44 8.46
C GLN A 99 -16.13 -12.31 7.46
N ASP A 100 -16.04 -11.03 7.86
CA ASP A 100 -16.42 -9.91 6.96
C ASP A 100 -15.34 -8.84 6.69
N ASN A 101 -14.42 -8.50 7.61
CA ASN A 101 -13.54 -7.30 7.45
C ASN A 101 -12.07 -7.47 7.88
N GLY A 102 -11.56 -8.70 8.08
CA GLY A 102 -10.25 -8.92 8.74
C GLY A 102 -9.17 -9.67 7.97
N ARG A 103 -9.48 -10.18 6.77
CA ARG A 103 -8.53 -11.01 6.00
C ARG A 103 -7.52 -10.20 5.19
N GLY A 104 -7.84 -8.95 4.85
CA GLY A 104 -7.03 -8.11 3.96
C GLY A 104 -5.56 -8.02 4.36
N LEU A 105 -5.27 -7.68 5.62
CA LEU A 105 -3.89 -7.60 6.11
C LEU A 105 -3.19 -8.96 6.23
N VAL A 106 -3.94 -10.05 6.44
CA VAL A 106 -3.36 -11.40 6.45
C VAL A 106 -2.95 -11.78 5.03
N ILE A 107 -3.84 -11.58 4.05
CA ILE A 107 -3.59 -11.85 2.63
C ILE A 107 -2.40 -11.00 2.13
N ILE A 108 -2.39 -9.70 2.41
CA ILE A 108 -1.26 -8.83 2.03
C ILE A 108 0.05 -9.30 2.66
N ARG A 109 0.04 -9.72 3.94
CA ARG A 109 1.26 -10.22 4.58
C ARG A 109 1.74 -11.53 3.96
N CYS A 110 0.83 -12.42 3.57
CA CYS A 110 1.18 -13.65 2.87
C CYS A 110 1.74 -13.33 1.47
N LEU A 111 1.04 -12.53 0.67
CA LEU A 111 1.50 -12.13 -0.67
C LEU A 111 2.85 -11.41 -0.62
N ALA A 112 3.03 -10.50 0.33
CA ALA A 112 4.31 -9.84 0.52
C ALA A 112 5.39 -10.86 0.89
N ALA A 113 5.13 -11.78 1.83
CA ALA A 113 6.12 -12.79 2.23
C ALA A 113 6.46 -13.77 1.09
N GLU A 114 5.47 -14.21 0.31
CA GLU A 114 5.64 -15.08 -0.87
C GLU A 114 6.53 -14.41 -1.92
N ALA A 115 6.39 -13.10 -2.11
CA ALA A 115 7.24 -12.30 -2.98
C ALA A 115 8.60 -11.92 -2.37
N GLY A 116 8.95 -12.38 -1.15
CA GLY A 116 10.20 -12.01 -0.47
C GLY A 116 10.20 -10.61 0.16
N GLY A 117 9.03 -10.02 0.32
CA GLY A 117 8.77 -8.70 0.89
C GLY A 117 8.38 -8.70 2.36
N ARG A 118 8.03 -7.52 2.87
CA ARG A 118 7.63 -7.32 4.27
C ARG A 118 6.63 -6.18 4.45
N LEU A 119 5.85 -6.27 5.52
CA LEU A 119 4.98 -5.20 6.02
C LEU A 119 5.59 -4.54 7.24
N THR A 120 5.69 -3.21 7.25
CA THR A 120 6.07 -2.43 8.45
C THR A 120 5.07 -1.31 8.72
N VAL A 121 4.94 -0.91 9.98
CA VAL A 121 4.09 0.22 10.39
C VAL A 121 4.95 1.21 11.15
N VAL A 122 5.10 2.41 10.60
CA VAL A 122 5.98 3.47 11.11
C VAL A 122 5.12 4.65 11.57
N PRO A 123 5.20 5.08 12.85
CA PRO A 123 4.52 6.29 13.30
C PRO A 123 5.02 7.54 12.55
N THR A 124 4.15 8.52 12.31
CA THR A 124 4.57 9.83 11.79
C THR A 124 4.82 10.81 12.93
N ALA A 125 5.64 11.84 12.67
CA ALA A 125 5.89 12.91 13.65
C ALA A 125 4.60 13.67 14.04
N SER A 126 3.61 13.70 13.16
CA SER A 126 2.30 14.33 13.38
C SER A 126 1.31 13.47 14.19
N GLY A 127 1.73 12.30 14.69
CA GLY A 127 0.88 11.40 15.48
C GLY A 127 0.04 10.43 14.66
N GLY A 128 0.22 10.40 13.33
CA GLY A 128 -0.34 9.40 12.44
C GLY A 128 0.54 8.16 12.30
N LYS A 129 0.36 7.43 11.20
CA LYS A 129 1.17 6.27 10.85
C LYS A 129 1.25 6.09 9.33
N THR A 130 2.31 5.44 8.90
CA THR A 130 2.44 4.89 7.55
C THR A 130 2.50 3.37 7.62
N VAL A 131 1.66 2.70 6.86
CA VAL A 131 1.76 1.26 6.62
C VAL A 131 2.53 1.07 5.32
N TRP A 132 3.72 0.48 5.42
CA TRP A 132 4.59 0.19 4.30
C TRP A 132 4.53 -1.28 3.94
N ILE A 133 4.44 -1.57 2.64
CA ILE A 133 4.80 -2.84 2.05
C ILE A 133 6.07 -2.63 1.24
N THR A 134 7.04 -3.51 1.42
CA THR A 134 8.28 -3.54 0.66
C THR A 134 8.34 -4.85 -0.10
N LEU A 135 8.55 -4.80 -1.41
CA LEU A 135 8.65 -5.96 -2.30
C LEU A 135 9.93 -5.85 -3.13
N PRO A 136 10.59 -6.97 -3.47
CA PRO A 136 11.57 -7.00 -4.54
C PRO A 136 10.95 -6.51 -5.85
N TRP A 137 11.68 -5.65 -6.57
CA TRP A 137 11.31 -5.23 -7.91
C TRP A 137 11.91 -6.20 -8.91
N GLN A 138 11.12 -7.18 -9.33
CA GLN A 138 11.51 -8.11 -10.38
C GLN A 138 10.97 -7.58 -11.70
N ASN A 139 11.75 -6.73 -12.37
CA ASN A 139 11.44 -6.33 -13.73
C ASN A 139 12.04 -7.37 -14.70
N PRO A 140 11.24 -8.14 -15.45
CA PRO A 140 11.77 -9.03 -16.49
C PRO A 140 12.24 -8.27 -17.74
N VAL A 141 12.01 -6.95 -17.83
CA VAL A 141 12.37 -6.13 -18.98
C VAL A 141 13.57 -5.24 -18.64
N ARG A 142 14.77 -5.81 -18.73
CA ARG A 142 15.99 -5.07 -19.07
C ARG A 142 16.68 -5.76 -20.24
#